data_AF-A0A848ZJX0-F1
#
_entry.id   AF-A0A848ZJX0-F1
#
_cell.length_a   1.000
_cell.length_b   1.000
_cell.length_c   1.000
_cell.angle_alpha   90.00
_cell.angle_beta   90.00
_cell.angle_gamma   90.00
#
_symmetry.space_group_name_H-M   'P 1'
#
loop_
_entity.id
_entity.type
_entity.pdbx_description
1 polymer ?
#
loop_
_entity_poly.entity_id
_entity_poly.type
_entity_poly.pdbx_seq_one_letter_code
_entity_poly.pdbx_strand_id
1 'polypeptide(L)'
;KYYRFLQVLDAYNIPLVNLVDTPPMVPGEEEEAKGLLRHFGKILDTYATATIPKISVVLREAYADAGSLIMGGTKGIGADLCYAWPIARFAVEASELDYREVYGKGIEEDAYEGYLNRSRERIDVFEVARSWTAQVVDEIIEPKDTRKKIIEALQVTRNKQEKLPSRAKGHGTAPT
;
A
#
# COMPACT_ATOMS: atom_id res chain seq x y z
N LYS A 1 -2.15 -16.81 -0.47
CA LYS A 1 -2.26 -16.85 1.01
C LYS A 1 -3.00 -15.63 1.56
N TYR A 2 -2.44 -14.42 1.41
CA TYR A 2 -3.01 -13.19 2.00
C TYR A 2 -4.44 -12.86 1.54
N TYR A 3 -4.75 -12.96 0.24
CA TYR A 3 -6.10 -12.66 -0.24
C TYR A 3 -7.18 -13.56 0.39
N ARG A 4 -6.92 -14.86 0.58
CA ARG A 4 -7.86 -15.78 1.25
C ARG A 4 -8.04 -15.43 2.72
N PHE A 5 -6.96 -15.07 3.39
CA PHE A 5 -7.03 -14.62 4.78
C PHE A 5 -7.90 -13.36 4.90
N LEU A 6 -7.71 -12.39 4.00
CA LEU A 6 -8.50 -11.17 3.97
C LEU A 6 -9.98 -11.42 3.66
N GLN A 7 -10.28 -12.34 2.73
CA GLN A 7 -11.66 -12.78 2.46
C GLN A 7 -12.34 -13.37 3.69
N VAL A 8 -11.61 -14.16 4.50
CA VAL A 8 -12.15 -14.71 5.75
C VAL A 8 -12.42 -13.59 6.76
N LEU A 9 -11.48 -12.66 6.93
CA LEU A 9 -11.69 -11.53 7.84
C LEU A 9 -12.92 -10.71 7.45
N ASP A 10 -13.07 -10.39 6.17
CA ASP A 10 -14.21 -9.62 5.67
C ASP A 10 -15.53 -10.39 5.82
N ALA A 11 -15.56 -11.68 5.45
CA ALA A 11 -16.75 -12.52 5.56
C ALA A 11 -17.25 -12.69 7.01
N TYR A 12 -16.35 -12.69 7.99
CA TYR A 12 -16.67 -12.84 9.41
C TYR A 12 -16.68 -11.51 10.19
N ASN A 13 -16.58 -10.36 9.51
CA ASN A 13 -16.55 -9.03 10.12
C ASN A 13 -15.44 -8.86 11.16
N ILE A 14 -14.27 -9.46 10.93
CA ILE A 14 -13.10 -9.37 11.81
C ILE A 14 -12.23 -8.21 11.33
N PRO A 15 -11.93 -7.20 12.18
CA PRO A 15 -11.06 -6.10 11.81
C PRO A 15 -9.66 -6.55 11.40
N LEU A 16 -9.06 -5.82 10.45
CA LEU A 16 -7.69 -6.03 10.01
C LEU A 16 -6.77 -4.96 10.58
N VAL A 17 -5.68 -5.40 11.20
CA VAL A 17 -4.54 -4.54 11.55
C VAL A 17 -3.33 -5.00 10.74
N ASN A 18 -2.78 -4.10 9.94
CA ASN A 18 -1.64 -4.38 9.07
C ASN A 18 -0.39 -3.66 9.57
N LEU A 19 0.72 -4.39 9.67
CA LEU A 19 2.03 -3.84 10.01
C LEU A 19 2.93 -3.94 8.79
N VAL A 20 3.36 -2.79 8.27
CA VAL A 20 4.03 -2.69 6.98
C VAL A 20 5.53 -2.42 7.21
N ASP A 21 6.35 -3.39 6.80
CA ASP A 21 7.80 -3.27 6.68
C ASP A 21 8.22 -4.15 5.50
N THR A 22 8.02 -3.62 4.29
CA THR A 22 8.33 -4.35 3.08
C THR A 22 9.45 -3.61 2.36
N PRO A 23 10.67 -4.14 2.42
CA PRO A 23 11.76 -3.60 1.64
C PRO A 23 11.46 -3.81 0.15
N PRO A 24 12.13 -3.07 -0.72
CA PRO A 24 11.85 -3.19 -2.12
C PRO A 24 12.39 -4.49 -2.68
N MET A 25 11.55 -5.19 -3.43
CA MET A 25 11.93 -6.41 -4.12
C MET A 25 11.58 -6.23 -5.59
N VAL A 26 12.60 -6.19 -6.44
CA VAL A 26 12.42 -6.22 -7.89
C VAL A 26 12.09 -7.67 -8.27
N PRO A 27 10.92 -7.94 -8.86
CA PRO A 27 10.55 -9.29 -9.24
C PRO A 27 11.43 -9.80 -10.37
N GLY A 28 11.93 -11.02 -10.23
CA GLY A 28 12.68 -11.71 -11.28
C GLY A 28 11.75 -12.40 -12.29
N GLU A 29 12.33 -12.84 -13.40
CA GLU A 29 11.60 -13.53 -14.49
C GLU A 29 10.82 -14.76 -14.00
N GLU A 30 11.36 -15.51 -13.03
CA GLU A 30 10.66 -16.66 -12.45
C GLU A 30 9.37 -16.29 -11.72
N GLU A 31 9.34 -15.15 -11.02
CA GLU A 31 8.14 -14.70 -10.29
C GLU A 31 7.09 -14.14 -11.25
N GLU A 32 7.53 -13.47 -12.32
CA GLU A 32 6.66 -13.05 -13.41
C GLU A 32 6.04 -14.26 -14.13
N ALA A 33 6.84 -15.30 -14.42
CA ALA A 33 6.36 -16.54 -15.03
C ALA A 33 5.34 -17.28 -14.14
N LYS A 34 5.46 -17.17 -12.80
CA LYS A 34 4.45 -17.67 -11.84
C LYS A 34 3.17 -16.82 -11.80
N GLY A 35 3.15 -15.68 -12.48
CA GLY A 35 2.00 -14.78 -12.57
C GLY A 35 1.88 -13.86 -11.35
N LEU A 36 2.99 -13.27 -10.91
CA LEU A 36 3.03 -12.34 -9.76
C LEU A 36 1.96 -11.25 -9.85
N LEU A 37 1.83 -10.55 -10.97
CA LEU A 37 0.85 -9.48 -11.16
C LEU A 37 -0.60 -9.94 -10.95
N ARG A 38 -0.93 -11.15 -11.39
CA ARG A 38 -2.25 -11.76 -11.19
C ARG A 38 -2.50 -12.08 -9.73
N HIS A 39 -1.49 -12.56 -9.01
CA HIS A 39 -1.57 -12.81 -7.58
C HIS A 39 -1.68 -11.52 -6.77
N PHE A 40 -0.99 -10.47 -7.20
CA PHE A 40 -1.06 -9.13 -6.63
C PHE A 40 -2.45 -8.52 -6.78
N GLY A 41 -3.02 -8.58 -8.00
CA GLY A 41 -4.36 -8.08 -8.28
C GLY A 41 -5.45 -8.72 -7.43
N LYS A 42 -5.31 -9.99 -7.02
CA LYS A 42 -6.24 -10.65 -6.08
C LYS A 42 -6.26 -9.98 -4.72
N ILE A 43 -5.09 -9.65 -4.19
CA ILE A 43 -4.98 -9.03 -2.87
C ILE A 43 -5.52 -7.61 -2.95
N LEU A 44 -5.18 -6.86 -4.00
CA LEU A 44 -5.66 -5.50 -4.22
C LEU A 44 -7.19 -5.45 -4.32
N ASP A 45 -7.79 -6.30 -5.17
CA ASP A 45 -9.24 -6.36 -5.33
C ASP A 45 -9.93 -6.70 -4.00
N THR A 46 -9.42 -7.69 -3.27
CA THR A 46 -10.01 -8.06 -1.98
C THR A 46 -9.84 -6.93 -0.94
N TYR A 47 -8.70 -6.25 -0.92
CA TYR A 47 -8.45 -5.15 0.03
C TYR A 47 -9.34 -3.94 -0.24
N ALA A 48 -9.48 -3.56 -1.51
CA ALA A 48 -10.31 -2.44 -1.94
C ALA A 48 -11.81 -2.71 -1.79
N THR A 49 -12.23 -3.97 -1.84
CA THR A 49 -13.64 -4.36 -1.68
C THR A 49 -14.02 -4.75 -0.25
N ALA A 50 -13.04 -4.99 0.63
CA ALA A 50 -13.30 -5.33 2.02
C ALA A 50 -13.92 -4.14 2.78
N THR A 51 -15.03 -4.39 3.43
CA THR A 51 -15.84 -3.38 4.15
C THR A 51 -15.54 -3.35 5.66
N ILE A 52 -14.79 -4.32 6.16
CA ILE A 52 -14.29 -4.33 7.53
C ILE A 52 -13.43 -3.09 7.87
N PRO A 53 -13.28 -2.77 9.17
CA PRO A 53 -12.28 -1.84 9.63
C PRO A 53 -10.87 -2.30 9.27
N LYS A 54 -10.11 -1.44 8.60
CA LYS A 54 -8.74 -1.68 8.15
C LYS A 54 -7.83 -0.59 8.71
N ILE A 55 -6.89 -0.99 9.57
CA ILE A 55 -5.93 -0.09 10.23
C ILE A 55 -4.54 -0.49 9.78
N SER A 56 -3.74 0.47 9.35
CA SER A 56 -2.38 0.23 8.89
C SER A 56 -1.35 1.00 9.71
N VAL A 57 -0.22 0.37 9.97
CA VAL A 57 0.93 0.99 10.64
C VAL A 57 2.19 0.70 9.83
N VAL A 58 2.78 1.75 9.27
CA VAL A 58 4.05 1.68 8.55
C VAL A 58 5.20 1.78 9.54
N LEU A 59 5.99 0.72 9.64
CA LEU A 59 7.05 0.60 10.64
C LEU A 59 8.36 1.23 10.15
N ARG A 60 8.78 0.91 8.93
CA ARG A 60 10.10 1.32 8.44
C ARG A 60 10.16 1.57 6.94
N GLU A 61 9.77 0.61 6.11
CA GLU A 61 9.88 0.76 4.65
C GLU A 61 8.56 0.44 3.94
N ALA A 62 8.13 1.35 3.07
CA ALA A 62 6.95 1.19 2.23
C ALA A 62 7.16 1.80 0.82
N TYR A 63 7.41 0.94 -0.16
CA TYR A 63 7.58 1.25 -1.58
C TYR A 63 6.33 0.89 -2.42
N ALA A 64 6.03 1.66 -3.47
CA ALA A 64 4.83 1.47 -4.29
C ALA A 64 4.98 0.33 -5.29
N ASP A 65 6.13 0.25 -5.94
CA ASP A 65 6.52 -0.80 -6.89
C ASP A 65 6.63 -2.19 -6.23
N ALA A 66 7.14 -2.27 -5.01
CA ALA A 66 7.14 -3.50 -4.20
C ALA A 66 5.74 -3.85 -3.66
N GLY A 67 4.74 -3.05 -4.04
CA GLY A 67 3.35 -3.25 -3.69
C GLY A 67 3.05 -2.99 -2.23
N SER A 68 3.93 -2.38 -1.46
CA SER A 68 3.74 -2.21 -0.01
C SER A 68 3.00 -0.94 0.36
N LEU A 69 3.10 0.15 -0.41
CA LEU A 69 2.11 1.23 -0.34
C LEU A 69 0.73 0.68 -0.77
N ILE A 70 0.73 -0.24 -1.75
CA ILE A 70 -0.51 -0.72 -2.37
C ILE A 70 -1.23 -1.79 -1.52
N MET A 71 -0.47 -2.71 -0.91
CA MET A 71 -0.94 -3.84 -0.08
C MET A 71 -0.86 -3.53 1.41
N GLY A 72 0.00 -2.58 1.79
CA GLY A 72 0.16 -2.12 3.16
C GLY A 72 -1.01 -1.30 3.67
N GLY A 73 -1.94 -0.91 2.78
CA GLY A 73 -3.13 -0.19 3.19
C GLY A 73 -2.82 1.27 3.47
N THR A 74 -2.23 1.96 2.50
CA THR A 74 -2.37 3.42 2.50
C THR A 74 -3.84 3.79 2.41
N LYS A 75 -4.18 4.96 2.94
CA LYS A 75 -5.55 5.46 2.94
C LYS A 75 -6.16 5.53 1.53
N GLY A 76 -5.36 5.84 0.51
CA GLY A 76 -5.79 5.88 -0.90
C GLY A 76 -6.38 4.57 -1.45
N ILE A 77 -6.14 3.42 -0.80
CA ILE A 77 -6.63 2.10 -1.25
C ILE A 77 -7.78 1.59 -0.37
N GLY A 78 -8.19 2.39 0.63
CA GLY A 78 -9.36 2.11 1.47
C GLY A 78 -9.04 1.66 2.89
N ALA A 79 -7.81 1.87 3.38
CA ALA A 79 -7.55 1.82 4.81
C ALA A 79 -8.29 2.97 5.51
N ASP A 80 -8.91 2.69 6.66
CA ASP A 80 -9.68 3.67 7.40
C ASP A 80 -8.77 4.64 8.15
N LEU A 81 -7.70 4.10 8.76
CA LEU A 81 -6.68 4.84 9.48
C LEU A 81 -5.30 4.29 9.15
N CYS A 82 -4.40 5.17 8.75
CA CYS A 82 -3.01 4.85 8.43
C CYS A 82 -2.05 5.63 9.33
N TYR A 83 -1.25 4.91 10.09
CA TYR A 83 -0.21 5.45 10.96
C TYR A 83 1.17 5.16 10.38
N ALA A 84 2.15 5.99 10.71
CA ALA A 84 3.54 5.72 10.38
C ALA A 84 4.47 6.08 11.53
N TRP A 85 5.56 5.32 11.67
CA TRP A 85 6.64 5.68 12.59
C TRP A 85 7.51 6.81 12.01
N PRO A 86 8.20 7.62 12.84
CA PRO A 86 9.07 8.70 12.36
C PRO A 86 10.23 8.20 11.49
N ILE A 87 10.63 6.94 11.65
CA ILE A 87 11.69 6.29 10.87
C ILE A 87 11.17 5.73 9.53
N ALA A 88 9.87 5.81 9.27
CA ALA A 88 9.29 5.26 8.06
C ALA A 88 9.76 6.03 6.83
N ARG A 89 10.10 5.28 5.79
CA ARG A 89 10.53 5.78 4.48
C ARG A 89 9.56 5.29 3.43
N PHE A 90 9.26 6.18 2.50
CA PHE A 90 8.41 5.90 1.37
C PHE A 90 9.13 6.22 0.08
N ALA A 91 8.86 5.46 -0.96
CA ALA A 91 9.27 5.80 -2.32
C ALA A 91 8.32 5.17 -3.32
N VAL A 92 8.29 5.73 -4.52
CA VAL A 92 7.45 5.21 -5.61
C VAL A 92 8.08 3.94 -6.16
N GLU A 93 9.39 4.05 -6.38
CA GLU A 93 10.19 3.04 -7.02
C GLU A 93 11.45 2.81 -6.18
N ALA A 94 11.93 1.58 -6.18
CA ALA A 94 13.16 1.21 -5.54
C ALA A 94 14.13 0.48 -6.43
N SER A 95 13.74 0.22 -7.68
CA SER A 95 14.64 -0.24 -8.70
C SER A 95 15.77 0.76 -8.91
N GLU A 96 17.00 0.25 -8.95
CA GLU A 96 18.20 1.02 -9.31
C GLU A 96 18.51 0.93 -10.82
N LEU A 97 17.65 0.26 -11.62
CA LEU A 97 17.87 0.04 -13.05
C LEU A 97 18.17 1.34 -13.79
N ASP A 98 19.23 1.43 -14.59
CA ASP A 98 19.41 2.62 -15.41
C ASP A 98 18.38 2.62 -16.55
N TYR A 99 17.39 3.50 -16.45
CA TYR A 99 16.36 3.64 -17.47
C TYR A 99 16.91 4.05 -18.84
N ARG A 100 18.11 4.64 -18.92
CA ARG A 100 18.80 4.92 -20.20
C ARG A 100 19.25 3.64 -20.89
N GLU A 101 19.65 2.62 -20.13
CA GLU A 101 20.02 1.30 -20.69
C GLU A 101 18.78 0.54 -21.17
N VAL A 102 17.64 0.71 -20.47
CA VAL A 102 16.39 0.00 -20.79
C VAL A 102 15.62 0.64 -21.94
N TYR A 103 15.45 1.97 -21.94
CA TYR A 103 14.63 2.70 -22.92
C TYR A 103 15.44 3.32 -24.07
N GLY A 104 16.77 3.25 -24.01
CA GLY A 104 17.66 3.83 -25.02
C GLY A 104 17.71 5.37 -25.01
N LYS A 105 18.35 5.95 -26.03
CA LYS A 105 18.67 7.40 -26.13
C LYS A 105 17.47 8.33 -26.38
N GLY A 106 16.23 7.87 -26.16
CA GLY A 106 15.00 8.62 -26.45
C GLY A 106 14.47 9.45 -25.28
N ILE A 107 15.10 9.40 -24.11
CA ILE A 107 14.71 10.20 -22.94
C ILE A 107 15.53 11.49 -22.97
N GLU A 108 14.84 12.64 -23.08
CA GLU A 108 15.50 13.94 -22.89
C GLU A 108 16.12 14.02 -21.49
N GLU A 109 17.33 14.55 -21.37
CA GLU A 109 18.09 14.59 -20.10
C GLU A 109 17.27 15.18 -18.94
N ASP A 110 16.48 16.22 -19.23
CA ASP A 110 15.62 16.90 -18.27
C ASP A 110 14.49 16.01 -17.72
N ALA A 111 13.95 15.11 -18.56
CA ALA A 111 12.91 14.16 -18.15
C ALA A 111 13.50 13.02 -17.31
N TYR A 112 14.74 12.62 -17.58
CA TYR A 112 15.45 11.59 -16.83
C TYR A 112 15.77 12.04 -15.41
N GLU A 113 16.40 13.21 -15.25
CA GLU A 113 16.74 13.71 -13.91
C GLU A 113 15.51 14.16 -13.13
N GLY A 114 14.51 14.75 -13.78
CA GLY A 114 13.35 15.33 -13.11
C GLY A 114 12.33 14.30 -12.57
N TYR A 115 12.04 13.25 -13.34
CA TYR A 115 10.97 12.30 -13.00
C TYR A 115 11.50 10.96 -12.47
N LEU A 116 12.55 10.41 -13.10
CA LEU A 116 13.03 9.05 -12.80
C LEU A 116 13.95 9.00 -11.58
N ASN A 117 14.79 10.03 -11.35
CA ASN A 117 15.55 10.10 -10.10
C ASN A 117 14.65 10.47 -8.92
N ARG A 118 13.64 11.33 -9.14
CA ARG A 118 12.69 11.71 -8.09
C ARG A 118 11.76 10.56 -7.68
N SER A 119 11.40 9.65 -8.59
CA SER A 119 10.58 8.47 -8.23
C SER A 119 11.30 7.48 -7.30
N ARG A 120 12.64 7.49 -7.33
CA ARG A 120 13.53 6.63 -6.55
C ARG A 120 13.96 7.24 -5.21
N GLU A 121 13.75 8.54 -5.06
CA GLU A 121 14.14 9.24 -3.85
C GLU A 121 13.38 8.65 -2.66
N ARG A 122 14.12 8.21 -1.65
CA ARG A 122 13.54 7.78 -0.39
C ARG A 122 13.10 9.01 0.37
N ILE A 123 11.81 9.29 0.28
CA ILE A 123 11.18 10.41 0.94
C ILE A 123 10.89 9.99 2.39
N ASP A 124 11.30 10.84 3.33
CA ASP A 124 10.94 10.60 4.73
C ASP A 124 9.44 10.82 4.95
N VAL A 125 8.91 10.25 6.03
CA VAL A 125 7.48 10.37 6.32
C VAL A 125 7.00 11.82 6.48
N PHE A 126 7.86 12.76 6.90
CA PHE A 126 7.48 14.15 7.11
C PHE A 126 7.32 14.89 5.79
N GLU A 127 8.20 14.61 4.82
CA GLU A 127 8.09 15.12 3.47
C GLU A 127 6.92 14.47 2.74
N VAL A 128 6.66 13.17 2.91
CA VAL A 128 5.42 12.52 2.41
C VAL A 128 4.17 13.19 2.97
N ALA A 129 4.13 13.46 4.27
CA ALA A 129 3.01 14.14 4.90
C ALA A 129 2.80 15.57 4.35
N ARG A 130 3.87 16.23 3.86
CA ARG A 130 3.81 17.57 3.24
C ARG A 130 3.43 17.52 1.76
N SER A 131 3.93 16.54 1.02
CA SER A 131 3.93 16.52 -0.45
C SER A 131 2.89 15.60 -1.06
N TRP A 132 2.61 14.46 -0.43
CA TRP A 132 1.73 13.40 -0.97
C TRP A 132 0.29 13.46 -0.44
N THR A 133 -0.08 14.57 0.20
CA THR A 133 -1.41 14.85 0.78
C THR A 133 -1.88 13.82 1.81
N ALA A 134 -3.00 14.11 2.51
CA ALA A 134 -3.60 13.28 3.56
C ALA A 134 -4.11 11.89 3.11
N GLN A 135 -3.71 11.42 1.92
CA GLN A 135 -4.14 10.15 1.33
C GLN A 135 -3.15 9.00 1.58
N VAL A 136 -1.98 9.25 2.16
CA VAL A 136 -0.99 8.20 2.45
C VAL A 136 -0.99 7.83 3.93
N VAL A 137 -0.81 8.82 4.81
CA VAL A 137 -0.70 8.67 6.26
C VAL A 137 -1.59 9.71 6.94
N ASP A 138 -2.34 9.30 7.97
CA ASP A 138 -3.16 10.18 8.81
C ASP A 138 -2.34 10.85 9.91
N GLU A 139 -1.49 10.08 10.60
CA GLU A 139 -0.71 10.57 11.74
C GLU A 139 0.64 9.86 11.86
N ILE A 140 1.67 10.63 12.21
CA ILE A 140 3.01 10.12 12.55
C ILE A 140 3.04 9.89 14.07
N ILE A 141 3.32 8.66 14.49
CA ILE A 141 3.22 8.24 15.89
C ILE A 141 4.51 7.62 16.39
N GLU A 142 4.85 7.78 17.67
CA GLU A 142 6.00 7.08 18.24
C GLU A 142 5.74 5.57 18.37
N PRO A 143 6.76 4.71 18.21
CA PRO A 143 6.60 3.26 18.32
C PRO A 143 5.91 2.79 19.60
N LYS A 144 6.19 3.45 20.73
CA LYS A 144 5.60 3.15 22.05
C LYS A 144 4.08 3.38 22.10
N ASP A 145 3.56 4.31 21.28
CA ASP A 145 2.16 4.69 21.26
C ASP A 145 1.31 3.82 20.30
N THR A 146 1.95 2.96 19.50
CA THR A 146 1.31 2.11 18.48
C THR A 146 0.12 1.33 19.03
N ARG A 147 0.28 0.67 20.19
CA ARG A 147 -0.80 -0.11 20.81
C ARG A 147 -1.99 0.76 21.19
N LYS A 148 -1.73 1.93 21.79
CA LYS A 148 -2.77 2.87 22.21
C LYS A 148 -3.56 3.36 21.00
N LYS A 149 -2.85 3.76 19.94
CA LYS A 149 -3.44 4.24 18.69
C LYS A 149 -4.27 3.18 17.97
N ILE A 150 -3.82 1.93 17.92
CA ILE A 150 -4.61 0.83 17.34
C ILE A 150 -5.91 0.61 18.12
N ILE A 151 -5.87 0.66 19.45
CA ILE A 151 -7.07 0.50 20.28
C ILE A 151 -8.07 1.64 20.01
N GLU A 152 -7.61 2.88 19.99
CA GLU A 152 -8.43 4.06 19.69
C GLU A 152 -9.02 3.95 18.26
N ALA A 153 -8.22 3.55 17.28
CA ALA A 153 -8.65 3.34 15.90
C ALA A 153 -9.76 2.29 15.80
N LEU A 154 -9.63 1.15 16.48
CA LEU A 154 -10.64 0.10 16.52
C LEU A 154 -11.93 0.56 17.21
N GLN A 155 -11.83 1.42 18.21
CA GLN A 155 -13.00 1.99 18.90
C GLN A 155 -13.77 2.94 17.97
N VAL A 156 -13.07 3.82 17.26
CA VAL A 156 -13.68 4.77 16.31
C VAL A 156 -14.32 4.05 15.14
N THR A 157 -13.67 3.01 14.62
CA THR A 157 -14.14 2.25 13.45
C THR A 157 -15.11 1.12 13.78
N ARG A 158 -15.45 0.91 15.05
CA ARG A 158 -16.31 -0.21 15.52
C ARG A 158 -17.66 -0.29 14.82
N ASN A 159 -18.27 0.86 14.54
CA ASN A 159 -19.59 0.95 13.92
C ASN A 159 -19.50 1.30 12.43
N LYS A 160 -18.36 1.04 11.79
CA LYS A 160 -18.17 1.27 10.36
C LYS A 160 -19.26 0.53 9.57
N GLN A 161 -19.94 1.26 8.71
CA GLN A 161 -20.86 0.72 7.72
C GLN A 161 -20.45 1.27 6.36
N GLU A 162 -20.02 0.37 5.49
CA GLU A 162 -19.60 0.71 4.14
C GLU A 162 -20.43 -0.10 3.15
N LYS A 163 -21.01 0.59 2.15
CA LYS A 163 -21.81 -0.05 1.11
C LYS A 163 -21.09 0.09 -0.21
N LEU A 164 -20.71 -1.03 -0.80
CA LEU A 164 -20.14 -1.05 -2.13
C LEU A 164 -21.18 -0.60 -3.18
N PRO A 165 -20.73 -0.01 -4.30
CA PRO A 165 -21.61 0.34 -5.41
C PRO A 165 -22.43 -0.86 -5.90
N SER A 166 -23.69 -0.61 -6.27
CA SER A 166 -24.54 -1.64 -6.85
C SER A 166 -23.96 -2.13 -8.17
N ARG A 167 -23.80 -3.44 -8.31
CA ARG A 167 -23.32 -4.08 -9.54
C ARG A 167 -24.50 -4.74 -10.25
N ALA A 168 -24.48 -4.71 -11.59
CA ALA A 168 -25.45 -5.46 -12.38
C ALA A 168 -25.27 -6.99 -12.22
N LYS A 169 -24.06 -7.43 -11.87
CA LYS A 169 -23.72 -8.82 -11.56
C LYS A 169 -23.80 -9.06 -10.06
N GLY A 170 -24.14 -10.29 -9.64
CA GLY A 170 -24.27 -10.66 -8.23
C GLY A 170 -22.96 -10.79 -7.45
N HIS A 171 -21.81 -10.76 -8.11
CA HIS A 171 -20.50 -10.88 -7.46
C HIS A 171 -19.43 -10.06 -8.21
N GLY A 172 -18.24 -9.94 -7.59
CA GLY A 172 -17.05 -9.36 -8.22
C GLY A 172 -16.35 -10.29 -9.20
N THR A 173 -15.42 -9.73 -9.96
CA THR A 173 -14.58 -10.43 -10.94
C THR A 173 -13.12 -10.22 -10.60
N ALA A 174 -12.72 -10.69 -9.42
CA ALA A 174 -11.33 -10.69 -9.00
C ALA A 174 -10.48 -11.49 -10.01
N PRO A 175 -9.21 -11.10 -10.28
CA PRO A 175 -8.31 -11.90 -11.09
C PRO A 175 -8.22 -13.34 -10.57
N THR A 176 -8.35 -14.35 -11.42
CA THR A 176 -8.30 -15.78 -11.04
C THR A 176 -6.96 -16.41 -11.23
#